data_AF-A0A3C0U693-F1
#
_entry.id   AF-A0A3C0U693-F1
#
_cell.length_a   1.000
_cell.length_b   1.000
_cell.length_c   1.000
_cell.angle_alpha   90.00
_cell.angle_beta   90.00
_cell.angle_gamma   90.00
#
_symmetry.space_group_name_H-M   'P 1'
#
loop_
_entity.id
_entity.type
_entity.pdbx_description
1 polymer ?
#
loop_
_entity_poly.entity_id
_entity_poly.type
_entity_poly.pdbx_seq_one_letter_code
_entity_poly.pdbx_strand_id
1 'polypeptide(L)'
;MTTRYLYFAILLSFTVQAQIYSGTTALGLSLTLNVTMNTNSDSLEMEFSGPSSGYYCLGIGSAGMNGTHIVLVNSNGTIAERELSHYNGGSVLASSITYRGVSNWP
;
A
#
# COMPACT_ATOMS: atom_id res chain seq x y z
N MET A 1 34.43 39.73 -1.64
CA MET A 1 33.50 39.00 -0.73
C MET A 1 32.29 38.39 -1.43
N THR A 2 32.16 38.53 -2.76
CA THR A 2 31.03 38.08 -3.58
C THR A 2 30.99 36.58 -3.86
N THR A 3 32.15 35.90 -3.91
CA THR A 3 32.23 34.47 -4.26
C THR A 3 31.71 33.53 -3.16
N ARG A 4 31.76 33.94 -1.87
CA ARG A 4 31.34 33.10 -0.73
C ARG A 4 29.83 32.93 -0.64
N TYR A 5 29.05 33.94 -1.06
CA TYR A 5 27.59 33.88 -1.09
C TYR A 5 27.06 33.03 -2.26
N LEU A 6 27.83 32.94 -3.36
CA LEU A 6 27.46 32.13 -4.52
C LEU A 6 27.49 30.63 -4.19
N TYR A 7 28.50 30.16 -3.43
CA TYR A 7 28.56 28.78 -2.96
C TYR A 7 27.44 28.44 -1.97
N PHE A 8 27.04 29.39 -1.11
CA PHE A 8 25.94 29.21 -0.18
C PHE A 8 24.57 29.12 -0.88
N ALA A 9 24.39 29.87 -1.97
CA ALA A 9 23.19 29.80 -2.81
C ALA A 9 23.06 28.46 -3.55
N ILE A 10 24.18 27.86 -3.99
CA ILE A 10 24.20 26.55 -4.68
C ILE A 10 23.92 25.39 -3.69
N LEU A 11 24.29 25.54 -2.41
CA LEU A 11 23.97 24.58 -1.34
C LEU A 11 22.51 24.62 -0.88
N LEU A 12 21.80 25.74 -1.08
CA LEU A 12 20.37 25.85 -0.75
C LEU A 12 19.44 25.24 -1.81
N SER A 13 19.94 24.92 -3.00
CA SER A 13 19.14 24.39 -4.13
C SER A 13 18.84 22.89 -4.05
N PHE A 14 19.26 22.19 -3.00
CA PHE A 14 18.76 20.84 -2.72
C PHE A 14 17.38 20.92 -2.05
N THR A 15 16.39 21.42 -2.78
CA THR A 15 15.00 21.18 -2.39
C THR A 15 14.75 19.68 -2.53
N VAL A 16 14.42 19.03 -1.42
CA VAL A 16 13.85 17.68 -1.40
C VAL A 16 12.59 17.72 -2.27
N GLN A 17 12.71 17.31 -3.54
CA GLN A 17 11.57 17.15 -4.41
C GLN A 17 10.90 15.85 -3.95
N ALA A 18 9.72 15.98 -3.34
CA ALA A 18 8.92 14.82 -3.00
C ALA A 18 8.59 14.04 -4.29
N GLN A 19 8.94 12.76 -4.27
CA GLN A 19 8.89 11.88 -5.42
C GLN A 19 7.63 11.03 -5.36
N ILE A 20 6.99 10.85 -6.52
CA ILE A 20 5.94 9.85 -6.70
C ILE A 20 6.60 8.63 -7.31
N TYR A 21 6.50 7.49 -6.62
CA TYR A 21 6.97 6.21 -7.13
C TYR A 21 5.77 5.40 -7.59
N SER A 22 5.89 4.71 -8.71
CA SER A 22 4.83 3.81 -9.18
C SER A 22 5.42 2.59 -9.86
N GLY A 23 4.74 1.46 -9.73
CA GLY A 23 5.17 0.20 -10.30
C GLY A 23 4.03 -0.80 -10.38
N THR A 24 4.21 -1.81 -11.23
CA THR A 24 3.27 -2.92 -11.41
C THR A 24 4.01 -4.25 -11.32
N THR A 25 3.36 -5.26 -10.77
CA THR A 25 3.89 -6.62 -10.70
C THR A 25 2.79 -7.66 -10.79
N ALA A 26 3.11 -8.81 -11.40
CA ALA A 26 2.23 -9.97 -11.42
C ALA A 26 2.46 -10.84 -10.16
N LEU A 27 1.38 -11.12 -9.44
CA LEU A 27 1.34 -11.97 -8.25
C LEU A 27 0.82 -13.36 -8.63
N GLY A 28 1.57 -14.06 -9.48
CA GLY A 28 1.18 -15.35 -10.06
C GLY A 28 0.52 -15.20 -11.43
N LEU A 29 -0.40 -16.12 -11.78
CA LEU A 29 -0.92 -16.24 -13.15
C LEU A 29 -2.06 -15.27 -13.50
N SER A 30 -2.77 -14.72 -12.49
CA SER A 30 -4.01 -13.97 -12.75
C SER A 30 -4.22 -12.75 -11.85
N LEU A 31 -3.27 -12.45 -10.95
CA LEU A 31 -3.34 -11.28 -10.08
C LEU A 31 -2.25 -10.28 -10.48
N THR A 32 -2.63 -9.02 -10.64
CA THR A 32 -1.71 -7.90 -10.87
C THR A 32 -1.88 -6.90 -9.73
N LEU A 33 -0.76 -6.39 -9.23
CA LEU A 33 -0.71 -5.33 -8.23
C LEU A 33 -0.06 -4.09 -8.84
N ASN A 34 -0.80 -2.99 -8.89
CA ASN A 34 -0.27 -1.66 -9.14
C ASN A 34 -0.09 -0.95 -7.81
N VAL A 35 1.06 -0.30 -7.61
CA VAL A 35 1.37 0.46 -6.40
C VAL A 35 1.79 1.86 -6.79
N THR A 36 1.21 2.87 -6.17
CA THR A 36 1.63 4.27 -6.26
C THR A 36 1.87 4.82 -4.86
N MET A 37 3.11 5.24 -4.61
CA MET A 37 3.51 5.88 -3.35
C MET A 37 3.72 7.37 -3.61
N ASN A 38 3.00 8.20 -2.85
CA ASN A 38 3.16 9.63 -2.86
C ASN A 38 3.83 10.09 -1.56
N THR A 39 5.11 10.46 -1.65
CA THR A 39 5.89 10.93 -0.50
C THR A 39 5.50 12.35 -0.05
N ASN A 40 4.70 13.09 -0.82
CA ASN A 40 4.16 14.39 -0.38
C ASN A 40 3.09 14.24 0.70
N SER A 41 2.20 13.27 0.50
CA SER A 41 1.02 13.03 1.34
C SER A 41 1.21 11.86 2.29
N ASP A 42 2.40 11.25 2.30
CA ASP A 42 2.71 10.01 3.02
C ASP A 42 1.63 8.94 2.77
N SER A 43 1.25 8.78 1.50
CA SER A 43 0.11 7.95 1.11
C SER A 43 0.52 6.86 0.13
N LEU A 44 -0.10 5.70 0.29
CA LEU A 44 0.06 4.53 -0.57
C LEU A 44 -1.29 4.20 -1.21
N GLU A 45 -1.31 4.14 -2.53
CA GLU A 45 -2.43 3.62 -3.31
C GLU A 45 -2.04 2.26 -3.89
N MET A 46 -2.94 1.28 -3.78
CA MET A 46 -2.74 -0.06 -4.29
C MET A 46 -4.00 -0.53 -5.01
N GLU A 47 -3.81 -1.03 -6.23
CA GLU A 47 -4.88 -1.59 -7.05
C GLU A 47 -4.57 -3.06 -7.34
N PHE A 48 -5.49 -3.93 -6.91
CA PHE A 48 -5.44 -5.37 -7.17
C PHE A 48 -6.39 -5.69 -8.32
N SER A 49 -5.86 -6.27 -9.40
CA SER A 49 -6.64 -6.72 -10.56
C SER A 49 -6.54 -8.24 -10.70
N GLY A 50 -7.68 -8.94 -10.72
CA GLY A 50 -7.71 -10.40 -10.84
C GLY A 50 -9.12 -11.00 -10.88
N PRO A 51 -9.25 -12.35 -10.79
CA PRO A 51 -10.53 -13.04 -10.91
C PRO A 51 -11.51 -12.65 -9.80
N SER A 52 -12.78 -12.46 -10.14
CA SER A 52 -13.84 -12.06 -9.19
C SER A 52 -14.09 -13.08 -8.07
N SER A 53 -13.68 -14.33 -8.26
CA SER A 53 -13.82 -15.41 -7.26
C SER A 53 -12.65 -15.50 -6.28
N GLY A 54 -11.61 -14.67 -6.43
CA GLY A 54 -10.42 -14.71 -5.59
C GLY A 54 -10.59 -13.96 -4.26
N TYR A 55 -9.94 -14.48 -3.22
CA TYR A 55 -9.67 -13.71 -2.01
C TYR A 55 -8.30 -13.06 -2.17
N TYR A 56 -8.19 -11.78 -1.86
CA TYR A 56 -6.91 -11.09 -1.78
C TYR A 56 -6.79 -10.37 -0.46
N CYS A 57 -5.57 -10.33 0.07
CA CYS A 57 -5.28 -9.61 1.29
C CYS A 57 -3.94 -8.89 1.18
N LEU A 58 -3.83 -7.78 1.90
CA LEU A 58 -2.59 -7.05 2.12
C LEU A 58 -2.14 -7.33 3.56
N GLY A 59 -0.91 -7.80 3.73
CA GLY A 59 -0.28 -7.97 5.04
C GLY A 59 0.69 -6.83 5.38
N ILE A 60 0.60 -6.31 6.60
CA ILE A 60 1.39 -5.19 7.12
C ILE A 60 1.97 -5.58 8.48
N GLY A 61 3.18 -5.12 8.79
CA GLY A 61 3.77 -5.17 10.13
C GLY A 61 4.61 -6.42 10.45
N SER A 62 4.63 -7.44 9.59
CA SER A 62 5.51 -8.61 9.74
C SER A 62 5.86 -9.24 8.39
N ALA A 63 7.02 -9.91 8.33
CA ALA A 63 7.49 -10.62 7.13
C ALA A 63 7.02 -12.09 7.08
N GLY A 64 6.38 -12.58 8.13
CA GLY A 64 5.83 -13.94 8.22
C GLY A 64 4.42 -13.93 8.79
N MET A 65 3.68 -15.03 8.64
CA MET A 65 2.25 -15.06 9.00
C MET A 65 1.96 -14.59 10.43
N ASN A 66 2.71 -15.09 11.42
CA ASN A 66 2.41 -14.77 12.81
C ASN A 66 2.63 -13.29 13.13
N GLY A 67 1.58 -12.65 13.67
CA GLY A 67 1.57 -11.23 14.02
C GLY A 67 1.41 -10.30 12.81
N THR A 68 1.13 -10.81 11.61
CA THR A 68 0.84 -9.94 10.45
C THR A 68 -0.58 -9.40 10.56
N HIS A 69 -0.73 -8.07 10.51
CA HIS A 69 -2.01 -7.41 10.33
C HIS A 69 -2.43 -7.50 8.87
N ILE A 70 -3.59 -8.08 8.57
CA ILE A 70 -4.11 -8.15 7.21
C ILE A 70 -5.40 -7.36 7.04
N VAL A 71 -5.53 -6.73 5.87
CA VAL A 71 -6.81 -6.29 5.31
C VAL A 71 -7.21 -7.32 4.26
N LEU A 72 -8.30 -8.05 4.51
CA LEU A 72 -8.85 -9.10 3.66
C LEU A 72 -10.05 -8.57 2.88
N VAL A 73 -10.05 -8.77 1.56
CA VAL A 73 -11.25 -8.59 0.74
C VAL A 73 -11.82 -9.97 0.38
N ASN A 74 -13.06 -10.20 0.79
CA ASN A 74 -13.78 -11.42 0.49
C ASN A 74 -14.32 -11.41 -0.95
N SER A 75 -14.62 -12.59 -1.48
CA SER A 75 -15.21 -12.77 -2.82
C SER A 75 -16.53 -12.03 -3.03
N ASN A 76 -17.24 -11.67 -1.96
CA ASN A 76 -18.47 -10.87 -1.99
C ASN A 76 -18.22 -9.35 -1.85
N GLY A 77 -16.97 -8.90 -1.90
CA GLY A 77 -16.57 -7.50 -1.78
C GLY A 77 -16.58 -6.93 -0.35
N THR A 78 -16.87 -7.75 0.66
CA THR A 78 -16.75 -7.32 2.06
C THR A 78 -15.30 -7.26 2.50
N ILE A 79 -14.98 -6.32 3.39
CA ILE A 79 -13.64 -6.13 3.92
C ILE A 79 -13.61 -6.55 5.39
N ALA A 80 -12.54 -7.24 5.80
CA ALA A 80 -12.29 -7.60 7.19
C ALA A 80 -10.82 -7.38 7.56
N GLU A 81 -10.55 -7.02 8.82
CA GLU A 81 -9.20 -6.94 9.37
C GLU A 81 -8.92 -8.13 10.27
N ARG A 82 -7.69 -8.68 10.19
CA ARG A 82 -7.27 -9.82 11.03
C ARG A 82 -5.81 -9.69 11.44
N GLU A 83 -5.49 -10.21 12.62
CA GLU A 83 -4.09 -10.51 12.99
C GLU A 83 -3.85 -12.00 12.76
N LEU A 84 -2.95 -12.32 11.83
CA LEU A 84 -2.60 -13.69 11.49
C LEU A 84 -1.79 -14.37 12.60
N SER A 85 -1.95 -15.69 12.69
CA SER A 85 -1.22 -16.54 13.63
C SER A 85 -0.29 -17.51 12.89
N HIS A 86 0.47 -18.31 13.62
CA HIS A 86 1.30 -19.36 13.05
C HIS A 86 0.40 -20.50 12.50
N TYR A 87 0.26 -20.56 11.17
CA TYR A 87 -0.49 -21.60 10.43
C TYR A 87 -1.98 -21.72 10.74
N ASN A 88 -2.59 -20.71 11.36
CA ASN A 88 -4.03 -20.63 11.61
C ASN A 88 -4.59 -19.32 11.03
N GLY A 89 -5.91 -19.25 10.84
CA GLY A 89 -6.55 -18.06 10.27
C GLY A 89 -6.32 -16.75 11.04
N GLY A 90 -5.89 -16.83 12.30
CA GLY A 90 -5.71 -15.67 13.16
C GLY A 90 -7.02 -15.12 13.74
N SER A 91 -6.93 -13.99 14.42
CA SER A 91 -8.04 -13.33 15.11
C SER A 91 -8.64 -12.23 14.24
N VAL A 92 -9.98 -12.13 14.22
CA VAL A 92 -10.67 -10.98 13.61
C VAL A 92 -10.43 -9.75 14.48
N LEU A 93 -10.06 -8.64 13.87
CA LEU A 93 -9.84 -7.37 14.53
C LEU A 93 -11.06 -6.47 14.42
N ALA A 94 -11.21 -5.56 15.38
CA ALA A 94 -12.12 -4.44 15.22
C ALA A 94 -11.64 -3.58 14.04
N SER A 95 -12.58 -3.07 13.25
CA SER A 95 -12.19 -2.33 12.06
C SER A 95 -11.53 -1.00 12.42
N SER A 96 -10.35 -0.77 11.87
CA SER A 96 -9.57 0.47 11.98
C SER A 96 -9.53 1.25 10.66
N ILE A 97 -10.02 0.65 9.56
CA ILE A 97 -10.06 1.25 8.23
C ILE A 97 -11.43 1.84 7.90
N THR A 98 -11.42 2.91 7.12
CA THR A 98 -12.61 3.36 6.39
C THR A 98 -12.50 2.87 4.95
N TYR A 99 -13.57 2.28 4.43
CA TYR A 99 -13.61 1.84 3.03
C TYR A 99 -14.87 2.34 2.33
N ARG A 100 -14.76 2.53 1.02
CA ARG A 100 -15.87 2.86 0.14
C ARG A 100 -15.89 1.86 -1.01
N GLY A 101 -16.82 0.91 -0.97
CA GLY A 101 -17.08 0.05 -2.12
C GLY A 101 -17.53 0.89 -3.31
N VAL A 102 -16.84 0.79 -4.44
CA VAL A 102 -17.27 1.40 -5.69
C VAL A 102 -18.10 0.35 -6.43
N SER A 103 -19.42 0.54 -6.46
CA SER A 103 -20.34 -0.46 -7.04
C SER A 103 -20.25 -0.56 -8.58
N ASN A 104 -19.60 0.42 -9.23
CA ASN A 104 -19.58 0.58 -10.68
C ASN A 104 -18.17 1.02 -11.11
N TRP A 105 -17.25 0.07 -11.26
CA TRP A 105 -16.03 0.30 -12.05
C TRP A 105 -16.43 0.22 -13.53
N PRO A 106 -15.96 1.13 -14.41
CA PRO A 106 -16.35 1.15 -15.82
C PRO A 106 -16.01 -0.14 -16.58
#